data_AF-W4K3C6-F1
#
_entry.id   AF-W4K3C6-F1
#
_cell.length_a   1.000
_cell.length_b   1.000
_cell.length_c   1.000
_cell.angle_alpha   90.00
_cell.angle_beta   90.00
_cell.angle_gamma   90.00
#
_symmetry.space_group_name_H-M   'P 1'
#
loop_
_entity.id
_entity.type
_entity.pdbx_description
1 polymer ?
#
loop_
_entity_poly.entity_id
_entity_poly.type
_entity_poly.pdbx_seq_one_letter_code
_entity_poly.pdbx_strand_id
1 'polypeptide(L)'
;SFAPHLFTYVAFSIDPVATVASLEDPDATEAARLLPTRKYVGLVETIHDLRHPSRPYHRCDIALLSQGLPNDVEEYGIESFMCVPVAPTEDHPLLRAPLRPTKPLPWDDVYHHSHMKFSGRVRTAPADHTNATMITGDDACRFQEILSEDTARRHELEMDSEDVSV
;
A
#
# COMPACT_ATOMS: atom_id res chain seq x y z
N SER A 1 -12.61 5.94 16.28
CA SER A 1 -12.72 4.58 15.69
C SER A 1 -11.72 3.65 16.37
N PHE A 2 -11.78 2.34 16.17
CA PHE A 2 -10.77 1.37 16.65
C PHE A 2 -9.79 0.89 15.57
N ALA A 3 -9.94 1.44 14.36
CA ALA A 3 -9.04 1.26 13.21
C ALA A 3 -9.18 2.46 12.26
N PRO A 4 -8.20 2.70 11.37
CA PRO A 4 -8.32 3.67 10.30
C PRO A 4 -9.60 3.48 9.47
N HIS A 5 -10.10 4.57 8.89
CA HIS A 5 -11.15 4.49 7.89
C HIS A 5 -10.57 4.05 6.55
N LEU A 6 -11.39 3.45 5.69
CA LEU A 6 -10.99 3.18 4.31
C LEU A 6 -10.61 4.51 3.63
N PHE A 7 -9.68 4.43 2.70
CA PHE A 7 -9.22 5.56 1.89
C PHE A 7 -8.62 6.70 2.72
N THR A 8 -8.09 6.37 3.88
CA THR A 8 -7.36 7.29 4.77
C THR A 8 -5.87 7.06 4.65
N TYR A 9 -5.09 8.14 4.57
CA TYR A 9 -3.64 8.08 4.63
C TYR A 9 -3.19 7.81 6.07
N VAL A 10 -2.27 6.85 6.22
CA VAL A 10 -1.70 6.46 7.50
C VAL A 10 -0.18 6.45 7.41
N ALA A 11 0.45 6.91 8.49
CA ALA A 11 1.88 6.70 8.73
C ALA A 11 2.03 5.57 9.75
N PHE A 12 2.86 4.58 9.45
CA PHE A 12 3.01 3.39 10.29
C PHE A 12 4.43 2.85 10.28
N SER A 13 4.73 1.97 11.22
CA SER A 13 5.97 1.21 11.31
C SER A 13 5.64 -0.26 11.50
N ILE A 14 6.50 -1.12 10.97
CA ILE A 14 6.40 -2.58 11.16
C ILE A 14 7.25 -2.93 12.38
N ASP A 15 6.71 -3.76 13.28
CA ASP A 15 7.45 -4.35 14.39
C ASP A 15 8.00 -5.71 13.92
N PRO A 16 9.30 -5.80 13.56
CA PRO A 16 9.84 -7.01 12.95
C PRO A 16 9.79 -8.21 13.90
N VAL A 17 10.01 -7.97 15.20
CA VAL A 17 10.01 -9.00 16.23
C VAL A 17 8.59 -9.55 16.43
N ALA A 18 7.59 -8.67 16.53
CA ALA A 18 6.20 -9.09 16.62
C ALA A 18 5.73 -9.84 15.35
N THR A 19 6.24 -9.47 14.17
CA THR A 19 5.91 -10.15 12.91
C THR A 19 6.39 -11.61 12.90
N VAL A 20 7.58 -11.90 13.41
CA VAL A 20 8.13 -13.27 13.42
C VAL A 20 7.80 -14.07 14.68
N ALA A 21 7.20 -13.44 15.70
CA ALA A 21 6.96 -14.07 17.00
C ALA A 21 6.16 -15.38 16.92
N SER A 22 5.22 -15.51 15.96
CA SER A 22 4.43 -16.74 15.79
C SER A 22 5.19 -17.90 15.17
N LEU A 23 6.41 -17.68 14.67
CA LEU A 23 7.27 -18.75 14.17
C LEU A 23 7.95 -19.52 15.32
N GLU A 24 7.98 -18.95 16.53
CA GLU A 24 8.65 -19.52 17.70
C GLU A 24 10.13 -19.89 17.43
N ASP A 25 10.76 -19.15 16.53
CA ASP A 25 12.13 -19.36 16.06
C ASP A 25 13.08 -18.32 16.66
N PRO A 26 14.04 -18.73 17.52
CA PRO A 26 15.03 -17.82 18.11
C PRO A 26 15.93 -17.14 17.07
N ASP A 27 16.32 -17.83 16.00
CA ASP A 27 17.20 -17.29 14.96
C ASP A 27 16.46 -16.24 14.14
N ALA A 28 15.20 -16.49 13.78
CA ALA A 28 14.34 -15.51 13.12
C ALA A 28 14.10 -14.29 14.02
N THR A 29 13.90 -14.51 15.33
CA THR A 29 13.72 -13.43 16.31
C THR A 29 14.97 -12.57 16.43
N GLU A 30 16.15 -13.17 16.49
CA GLU A 30 17.41 -12.43 16.58
C GLU A 30 17.68 -11.65 15.29
N ALA A 31 17.48 -12.26 14.13
CA ALA A 31 17.57 -11.57 12.84
C ALA A 31 16.59 -10.38 12.76
N ALA A 32 15.36 -10.56 13.24
CA ALA A 32 14.36 -9.50 13.25
C ALA A 32 14.74 -8.32 14.15
N ARG A 33 15.43 -8.55 15.28
CA ARG A 33 15.93 -7.46 16.15
C ARG A 33 16.96 -6.57 15.47
N LEU A 34 17.69 -7.10 14.49
CA LEU A 34 18.70 -6.37 13.74
C LEU A 34 18.09 -5.53 12.61
N LEU A 35 16.83 -5.76 12.24
CA LEU A 35 16.17 -5.01 11.18
C LEU A 35 15.83 -3.59 11.65
N PRO A 36 16.17 -2.55 10.87
CA PRO A 36 15.84 -1.18 11.22
C PRO A 36 14.33 -0.95 11.14
N THR A 37 13.74 -0.38 12.19
CA THR A 37 12.37 0.10 12.13
C THR A 37 12.29 1.34 11.26
N ARG A 38 11.53 1.25 10.16
CA ARG A 38 11.26 2.36 9.24
C ARG A 38 9.83 2.85 9.36
N LYS A 39 9.61 4.10 8.97
CA LYS A 39 8.28 4.68 8.83
C LYS A 39 7.86 4.61 7.37
N TYR A 40 6.63 4.20 7.16
CA TYR A 40 5.99 4.09 5.87
C TYR A 40 4.75 4.95 5.87
N VAL A 41 4.33 5.37 4.68
CA VAL A 41 3.07 6.06 4.46
C VAL A 41 2.30 5.27 3.41
N GLY A 42 0.98 5.19 3.55
CA GLY A 42 0.14 4.56 2.56
C GLY A 42 -1.33 4.86 2.77
N LEU A 43 -2.14 4.40 1.84
CA LEU A 43 -3.59 4.56 1.81
C LEU A 43 -4.25 3.24 2.21
N VAL A 44 -5.15 3.26 3.19
CA VAL A 44 -5.88 2.07 3.64
C VAL A 44 -6.88 1.64 2.58
N GLU A 45 -6.66 0.49 1.95
CA GLU A 45 -7.51 -0.03 0.85
C GLU A 45 -8.62 -0.93 1.37
N THR A 46 -8.25 -1.88 2.24
CA THR A 46 -9.15 -2.95 2.68
C THR A 46 -8.97 -3.22 4.17
N ILE A 47 -10.08 -3.47 4.87
CA ILE A 47 -10.07 -3.94 6.26
C ILE A 47 -10.81 -5.27 6.28
N HIS A 48 -10.08 -6.34 6.58
CA HIS A 48 -10.56 -7.72 6.47
C HIS A 48 -11.30 -8.21 7.73
N ASP A 49 -10.93 -7.68 8.89
CA ASP A 49 -11.42 -8.14 10.18
C ASP A 49 -12.40 -7.16 10.83
N LEU A 50 -13.29 -7.69 11.66
CA LEU A 50 -14.13 -6.87 12.53
C LEU A 50 -13.28 -6.06 13.52
N ARG A 51 -13.49 -4.74 13.51
CA ARG A 51 -12.86 -3.76 14.39
C ARG A 51 -13.48 -3.79 15.79
N HIS A 52 -13.25 -4.89 16.51
CA HIS A 52 -13.85 -5.11 17.84
C HIS A 52 -12.81 -4.93 18.95
N PRO A 53 -13.11 -4.20 20.05
CA PRO A 53 -12.16 -3.95 21.13
C PRO A 53 -11.58 -5.22 21.79
N SER A 54 -12.29 -6.35 21.73
CA SER A 54 -11.79 -7.62 22.25
C SER A 54 -10.74 -8.29 21.36
N ARG A 55 -10.56 -7.83 20.11
CA ARG A 55 -9.53 -8.34 19.21
C ARG A 55 -8.35 -7.38 19.20
N PRO A 56 -7.17 -7.76 19.72
CA PRO A 56 -6.03 -6.83 19.85
C PRO A 56 -5.46 -6.38 18.52
N TYR A 57 -5.73 -7.13 17.44
CA TYR A 57 -5.31 -6.81 16.08
C TYR A 57 -6.43 -7.08 15.07
N HIS A 58 -6.38 -6.38 13.95
CA HIS A 58 -7.21 -6.60 12.77
C HIS A 58 -6.33 -6.54 11.52
N ARG A 59 -6.67 -7.30 10.49
CA ARG A 59 -5.92 -7.36 9.25
C ARG A 59 -6.40 -6.31 8.26
N CYS A 60 -5.46 -5.63 7.60
CA CYS A 60 -5.74 -4.65 6.56
C CYS A 60 -4.72 -4.70 5.42
N ASP A 61 -5.12 -4.14 4.29
CA ASP A 61 -4.25 -3.86 3.15
C ASP A 61 -4.05 -2.35 3.02
N ILE A 62 -2.82 -1.96 2.76
CA ILE A 62 -2.39 -0.57 2.60
C ILE A 62 -1.62 -0.45 1.29
N ALA A 63 -2.12 0.37 0.37
CA ALA A 63 -1.36 0.78 -0.81
C ALA A 63 -0.25 1.74 -0.37
N LEU A 64 1.00 1.34 -0.52
CA LEU A 64 2.12 2.15 -0.09
C LEU A 64 2.26 3.39 -0.99
N LEU A 65 2.75 4.47 -0.39
CA LEU A 65 3.10 5.69 -1.09
C LEU A 65 4.62 5.74 -1.24
N SER A 66 5.08 6.07 -2.44
CA SER A 66 6.49 6.19 -2.79
C SER A 66 6.73 7.48 -3.57
N GLN A 67 7.99 7.93 -3.60
CA GLN A 67 8.41 9.03 -4.44
C GLN A 67 8.95 8.50 -5.77
N GLY A 68 8.62 9.19 -6.85
CA GLY A 68 8.98 8.84 -8.22
C GLY A 68 8.18 7.66 -8.80
N LEU A 69 8.34 7.48 -10.10
CA LEU A 69 7.78 6.35 -10.84
C LEU A 69 8.41 5.02 -10.38
N PRO A 70 7.67 3.90 -10.46
CA PRO A 70 8.27 2.58 -10.27
C PRO A 70 9.34 2.30 -11.33
N ASN A 71 10.35 1.50 -10.96
CA ASN A 71 11.27 0.95 -11.95
C ASN A 71 10.59 -0.21 -12.69
N ASP A 72 10.94 -0.40 -13.95
CA ASP A 72 10.58 -1.62 -14.68
C ASP A 72 11.25 -2.83 -14.00
N VAL A 73 10.49 -3.89 -13.73
CA VAL A 73 11.00 -5.16 -13.19
C VAL A 73 10.36 -6.31 -13.97
N GLU A 74 11.05 -6.73 -15.03
CA GLU A 74 10.58 -7.74 -16.00
C GLU A 74 10.21 -9.07 -15.34
N GLU A 75 11.02 -9.55 -14.38
CA GLU A 75 10.75 -10.78 -13.61
C GLU A 75 9.37 -10.77 -12.92
N TYR A 76 8.88 -9.58 -12.57
CA TYR A 76 7.60 -9.41 -11.90
C TYR A 76 6.55 -8.75 -12.80
N GLY A 77 6.80 -8.61 -14.11
CA GLY A 77 5.87 -7.93 -15.02
C GLY A 77 5.50 -6.52 -14.55
N ILE A 78 6.41 -5.81 -13.87
CA ILE A 78 6.17 -4.45 -13.38
C ILE A 78 6.69 -3.47 -14.44
N GLU A 79 5.79 -2.62 -14.94
CA GLU A 79 6.13 -1.52 -15.84
C GLU A 79 6.08 -0.19 -15.07
N SER A 80 6.90 0.78 -15.47
CA SER A 80 7.09 2.09 -14.82
C SER A 80 5.84 2.98 -14.83
N PHE A 81 4.84 2.64 -15.63
CA PHE A 81 3.54 3.30 -15.62
C PHE A 81 2.51 2.62 -14.69
N MET A 82 2.82 1.50 -14.05
CA MET A 82 1.92 0.79 -13.12
C MET A 82 1.87 1.51 -11.76
N CYS A 83 1.39 2.74 -11.79
CA CYS A 83 1.18 3.58 -10.62
C CYS A 83 0.09 4.62 -10.85
N VAL A 84 -0.26 5.35 -9.80
CA VAL A 84 -1.21 6.47 -9.86
C VAL A 84 -0.59 7.70 -9.19
N PRO A 85 -0.51 8.84 -9.89
CA PRO A 85 0.01 10.06 -9.29
C PRO A 85 -0.91 10.56 -8.17
N VAL A 86 -0.33 11.25 -7.19
CA VAL A 86 -1.07 11.93 -6.12
C VAL A 86 -0.80 13.42 -6.19
N ALA A 87 -1.84 14.24 -6.21
CA ALA A 87 -1.72 15.69 -6.34
C ALA A 87 -0.77 16.27 -5.26
N PRO A 88 0.14 17.18 -5.62
CA PRO A 88 0.16 17.97 -6.85
C PRO A 88 0.87 17.32 -8.06
N THR A 89 1.40 16.11 -7.95
CA THR A 89 2.06 15.43 -9.06
C THR A 89 1.08 15.17 -10.21
N GLU A 90 1.44 15.58 -11.42
CA GLU A 90 0.65 15.35 -12.64
C GLU A 90 1.38 14.49 -13.68
N ASP A 91 2.68 14.31 -13.52
CA ASP A 91 3.52 13.55 -14.44
C ASP A 91 3.20 12.06 -14.34
N HIS A 92 2.71 11.47 -15.42
CA HIS A 92 2.51 10.03 -15.54
C HIS A 92 2.61 9.62 -17.01
N PRO A 93 3.33 8.54 -17.38
CA PRO A 93 3.53 8.16 -18.79
C PRO A 93 2.22 7.98 -19.58
N LEU A 94 1.18 7.46 -18.92
CA LEU A 94 -0.16 7.27 -19.49
C LEU A 94 -1.14 8.42 -19.21
N LEU A 95 -0.67 9.58 -18.74
CA LEU A 95 -1.49 10.74 -18.40
C LEU A 95 -2.64 10.43 -17.44
N ARG A 96 -2.39 9.56 -16.46
CA ARG A 96 -3.39 9.21 -15.44
C ARG A 96 -3.68 10.42 -14.57
N ALA A 97 -4.96 10.70 -14.34
CA ALA A 97 -5.36 11.80 -13.48
C ALA A 97 -4.87 11.56 -12.03
N PRO A 98 -4.35 12.59 -11.34
CA PRO A 98 -3.90 12.43 -9.97
C PRO A 98 -5.05 12.13 -9.01
N LEU A 99 -4.81 11.29 -7.99
CA LEU A 99 -5.68 11.26 -6.82
C LEU A 99 -5.57 12.59 -6.08
N ARG A 100 -6.67 13.08 -5.49
CA ARG A 100 -6.72 14.36 -4.79
C ARG A 100 -7.02 14.14 -3.30
N PRO A 101 -5.98 14.11 -2.46
CA PRO A 101 -6.15 14.08 -1.03
C PRO A 101 -6.95 15.29 -0.51
N THR A 102 -7.78 15.10 0.51
CA THR A 102 -8.59 16.15 1.15
C THR A 102 -7.74 17.26 1.78
N LYS A 103 -6.47 16.97 2.06
CA LYS A 103 -5.44 17.90 2.53
C LYS A 103 -4.15 17.60 1.77
N PRO A 104 -3.38 18.61 1.35
CA PRO A 104 -2.11 18.38 0.67
C PRO A 104 -1.19 17.46 1.47
N LEU A 105 -0.55 16.51 0.80
CA LEU A 105 0.53 15.74 1.40
C LEU A 105 1.80 16.61 1.44
N PRO A 106 2.69 16.39 2.41
CA PRO A 106 3.89 17.23 2.57
C PRO A 106 5.02 16.90 1.59
N TRP A 107 4.81 15.95 0.67
CA TRP A 107 5.81 15.49 -0.29
C TRP A 107 5.32 15.73 -1.71
N ASP A 108 6.25 16.17 -2.56
CA ASP A 108 6.07 16.24 -4.01
C ASP A 108 6.54 14.93 -4.67
N ASP A 109 6.19 14.76 -5.95
CA ASP A 109 6.60 13.63 -6.78
C ASP A 109 6.17 12.28 -6.18
N VAL A 110 4.92 12.18 -5.72
CA VAL A 110 4.40 11.00 -5.01
C VAL A 110 3.39 10.20 -5.82
N TYR A 111 3.48 8.88 -5.69
CA TYR A 111 2.67 7.91 -6.41
C TYR A 111 2.23 6.77 -5.49
N HIS A 112 1.08 6.19 -5.80
CA HIS A 112 0.74 4.85 -5.38
C HIS A 112 1.19 3.86 -6.46
N HIS A 113 2.21 3.06 -6.18
CA HIS A 113 2.65 1.99 -7.07
C HIS A 113 1.67 0.82 -6.98
N SER A 114 1.17 0.34 -8.11
CA SER A 114 0.00 -0.54 -8.15
C SER A 114 0.21 -1.88 -7.45
N HIS A 115 1.45 -2.37 -7.48
CA HIS A 115 1.85 -3.64 -6.87
C HIS A 115 2.65 -3.47 -5.57
N MET A 116 2.77 -2.25 -5.04
CA MET A 116 3.46 -1.99 -3.78
C MET A 116 2.44 -1.90 -2.63
N LYS A 117 2.11 -3.06 -2.07
CA LYS A 117 1.09 -3.18 -1.00
C LYS A 117 1.68 -3.77 0.27
N PHE A 118 1.16 -3.31 1.41
CA PHE A 118 1.38 -3.93 2.70
C PHE A 118 0.10 -4.63 3.15
N SER A 119 0.19 -5.94 3.38
CA SER A 119 -0.87 -6.73 4.03
C SER A 119 -0.38 -7.17 5.39
N GLY A 120 -1.07 -6.76 6.45
CA GLY A 120 -0.60 -7.03 7.80
C GLY A 120 -1.63 -6.85 8.90
N ARG A 121 -1.20 -7.15 10.12
CA ARG A 121 -2.00 -6.97 11.33
C ARG A 121 -1.72 -5.60 11.94
N VAL A 122 -2.75 -4.79 12.04
CA VAL A 122 -2.71 -3.48 12.71
C VAL A 122 -3.33 -3.61 14.08
N ARG A 123 -2.72 -2.96 15.08
CA ARG A 123 -3.22 -2.95 16.45
C ARG A 123 -4.59 -2.28 16.49
N THR A 124 -5.57 -2.96 17.09
CA THR A 124 -6.87 -2.38 17.38
C THR A 124 -6.73 -1.46 18.60
N ALA A 125 -6.82 -0.16 18.37
CA ALA A 125 -6.71 0.84 19.42
C ALA A 125 -7.62 2.04 19.11
N PRO A 126 -8.14 2.75 20.13
CA PRO A 126 -8.83 4.01 19.91
C PRO A 126 -7.93 4.98 19.15
N ALA A 127 -8.42 5.49 18.04
CA ALA A 127 -7.76 6.52 17.27
C ALA A 127 -8.79 7.58 16.83
N ASP A 128 -8.36 8.84 16.93
CA ASP A 128 -9.09 9.98 16.39
C ASP A 128 -8.67 10.18 14.93
N HIS A 129 -9.65 10.09 14.04
CA HIS A 129 -9.46 10.27 12.60
C HIS A 129 -10.18 11.52 12.07
N THR A 130 -10.73 12.36 12.94
CA THR A 130 -11.54 13.54 12.56
C THR A 130 -10.77 14.46 11.61
N ASN A 131 -9.45 14.53 11.79
CA ASN A 131 -8.55 15.36 10.98
C ASN A 131 -7.67 14.58 10.01
N ALA A 132 -7.97 13.31 9.74
CA ALA A 132 -7.16 12.50 8.85
C ALA A 132 -7.26 12.97 7.38
N THR A 133 -6.17 12.82 6.64
CA THR A 133 -6.14 13.05 5.19
C THR A 133 -6.71 11.83 4.49
N MET A 134 -7.61 12.04 3.54
CA MET A 134 -8.34 10.96 2.84
C MET A 134 -8.40 11.26 1.34
N ILE A 135 -8.80 10.29 0.53
CA ILE A 135 -9.29 10.56 -0.84
C ILE A 135 -10.82 10.46 -0.87
N THR A 136 -11.44 11.00 -1.91
CA THR A 136 -12.91 10.93 -2.10
C THR A 136 -13.34 9.52 -2.51
N GLY A 137 -14.64 9.23 -2.43
CA GLY A 137 -15.19 7.97 -2.93
C GLY A 137 -14.96 7.78 -4.44
N ASP A 138 -15.11 8.86 -5.22
CA ASP A 138 -14.87 8.82 -6.67
C ASP A 138 -13.40 8.52 -7.01
N ASP A 139 -12.47 9.16 -6.30
CA ASP A 139 -11.04 8.86 -6.45
C ASP A 139 -10.70 7.44 -5.99
N ALA A 140 -11.39 6.93 -4.98
CA ALA A 140 -11.20 5.55 -4.51
C ALA A 140 -11.68 4.53 -5.55
N CYS A 141 -12.86 4.73 -6.15
CA CYS A 141 -13.35 3.87 -7.25
C CYS A 141 -12.38 3.88 -8.42
N ARG A 142 -11.97 5.07 -8.86
CA ARG A 142 -11.01 5.23 -9.95
C ARG A 142 -9.66 4.62 -9.64
N PHE A 143 -9.18 4.74 -8.40
CA PHE A 143 -7.94 4.10 -7.97
C PHE A 143 -8.05 2.59 -8.10
N GLN A 144 -9.14 1.98 -7.64
CA GLN A 144 -9.37 0.53 -7.75
C GLN A 144 -9.47 0.05 -9.20
N GLU A 145 -10.12 0.82 -10.08
CA GLU A 145 -10.17 0.53 -11.53
C GLU A 145 -8.76 0.48 -12.13
N ILE A 146 -7.94 1.49 -11.87
CA ILE A 146 -6.56 1.53 -12.37
C ILE A 146 -5.74 0.34 -11.84
N LEU A 147 -5.87 0.01 -10.55
CA LEU A 147 -5.17 -1.15 -9.98
C LEU A 147 -5.61 -2.47 -10.62
N SER A 148 -6.89 -2.58 -11.01
CA SER A 148 -7.41 -3.74 -11.72
C SER A 148 -6.84 -3.85 -13.13
N GLU A 149 -6.74 -2.72 -13.85
CA GLU A 149 -6.12 -2.66 -15.18
C GLU A 149 -4.64 -3.04 -15.12
N ASP A 150 -3.87 -2.50 -14.18
CA ASP A 150 -2.45 -2.83 -14.00
C ASP A 150 -2.26 -4.30 -13.63
N THR A 151 -3.14 -4.86 -12.80
CA THR A 151 -3.11 -6.29 -12.45
C THR A 151 -3.39 -7.18 -13.66
N ALA A 152 -4.36 -6.82 -14.50
CA ALA A 152 -4.62 -7.55 -15.74
C ALA A 152 -3.41 -7.50 -16.69
N ARG A 153 -2.82 -6.31 -16.87
CA ARG A 153 -1.63 -6.11 -17.69
C ARG A 153 -0.43 -6.94 -17.20
N ARG A 154 -0.19 -6.95 -15.90
CA ARG A 154 0.86 -7.77 -15.29
C ARG A 154 0.65 -9.26 -15.58
N HIS A 155 -0.58 -9.76 -15.44
CA HIS A 155 -0.89 -11.15 -15.75
C HIS A 155 -0.66 -11.51 -17.23
N GLU A 156 -0.96 -10.61 -18.16
CA GLU A 156 -0.63 -10.82 -19.58
C GLU A 156 0.89 -10.97 -19.79
N LEU A 157 1.70 -10.12 -19.15
CA LEU A 157 3.16 -10.22 -19.21
C LEU A 157 3.71 -11.51 -18.61
N GLU A 158 3.13 -11.96 -17.49
CA GLU A 158 3.48 -13.23 -16.85
C GLU A 158 3.22 -14.40 -17.81
N MET A 159 2.07 -14.44 -18.50
CA MET A 159 1.73 -15.48 -19.47
C MET A 159 2.65 -15.46 -20.71
N ASP A 160 2.93 -14.29 -21.27
CA ASP A 160 3.83 -14.15 -22.43
C ASP A 160 5.26 -14.64 -22.10
N SER A 161 5.71 -14.46 -20.86
CA SER A 161 7.03 -14.93 -20.41
C SER A 161 7.12 -16.45 -20.32
N GLU A 162 6.02 -17.13 -19.97
CA GLU A 162 5.95 -18.59 -19.90
C GLU A 162 5.98 -19.22 -21.30
N ASP A 163 5.28 -18.64 -22.28
CA ASP A 163 5.23 -19.14 -23.66
C ASP A 163 6.57 -19.01 -24.42
N VAL A 164 7.42 -18.05 -24.06
CA VAL A 164 8.77 -17.88 -24.66
C VAL A 164 9.78 -18.91 -24.11
N SER A 165 9.45 -19.58 -23.01
CA SER A 165 10.33 -20.54 -22.33
C SER A 165 10.13 -22.01 -22.74
N VAL A 166 9.32 -22.28 -23.78
CA VAL A 166 9.02 -23.62 -24.33
C VAL A 166 9.72 -23.91 -25.66
#